data_AF-D2PC02-F1
#
_entry.id   AF-D2PC02-F1
#
_cell.length_a   1.000
_cell.length_b   1.000
_cell.length_c   1.000
_cell.angle_alpha   90.00
_cell.angle_beta   90.00
_cell.angle_gamma   90.00
#
_symmetry.space_group_name_H-M   'P 1'
#
loop_
_entity.id
_entity.type
_entity.pdbx_description
1 polymer ?
#
loop_
_entity_poly.entity_id
_entity_poly.type
_entity_poly.pdbx_seq_one_letter_code
_entity_poly.pdbx_strand_id
1 'polypeptide(L)'
;MTEEVNKSNNNSTITANDSNINASSEQVRKSKSNKSKTSQDKKKKEKNRRNWIKVYTANVDQFVTLKGRIRALTLEIVKDTPLITFSELIEKLKTRDEFVRKYLSGEVQISRRKATSQEITIRKILDGMAKEGLILKIQLNDEPFLRFALPEQLEYLRQQGLRIA
;
A
#
# COMPACT_ATOMS: atom_id res chain seq x y z
N MET A 1 -9.40 4.24 -61.92
CA MET A 1 -9.47 5.71 -61.79
C MET A 1 -9.20 5.99 -60.32
N THR A 2 -8.08 6.54 -59.87
CA THR A 2 -7.03 7.43 -60.41
C THR A 2 -5.72 7.07 -59.66
N GLU A 3 -4.65 6.73 -60.37
CA GLU A 3 -3.49 7.58 -60.75
C GLU A 3 -2.27 7.40 -59.81
N GLU A 4 -1.22 6.83 -60.42
CA GLU A 4 0.17 6.88 -60.02
C GLU A 4 0.75 8.30 -60.13
N VAL A 5 1.73 8.65 -59.30
CA VAL A 5 2.80 9.58 -59.68
C VAL A 5 4.15 9.17 -59.04
N ASN A 6 5.01 8.59 -59.90
CA ASN A 6 6.46 8.83 -60.15
C ASN A 6 7.52 8.71 -59.02
N LYS A 7 8.55 7.86 -59.16
CA LYS A 7 9.82 7.98 -59.97
C LYS A 7 10.76 9.07 -59.42
N SER A 8 12.09 8.95 -59.37
CA SER A 8 13.08 8.06 -60.00
C SER A 8 14.45 8.27 -59.35
N ASN A 9 15.31 7.24 -59.45
CA ASN A 9 16.74 7.22 -59.80
C ASN A 9 17.74 8.21 -59.16
N ASN A 10 18.87 7.68 -58.68
CA ASN A 10 20.08 7.66 -59.51
C ASN A 10 21.10 6.59 -59.07
N ASN A 11 21.54 5.89 -60.10
CA ASN A 11 22.53 4.84 -60.19
C ASN A 11 23.93 5.44 -60.14
N SER A 12 24.96 4.69 -59.69
CA SER A 12 26.25 4.60 -60.38
C SER A 12 27.17 3.56 -59.71
N THR A 13 27.42 2.50 -60.47
CA THR A 13 28.32 1.37 -60.24
C THR A 13 29.63 1.63 -60.97
N ILE A 14 30.81 1.44 -60.34
CA ILE A 14 32.12 1.25 -61.02
C ILE A 14 33.01 0.41 -60.07
N THR A 15 33.13 -0.92 -60.19
CA THR A 15 33.98 -1.83 -61.03
C THR A 15 35.15 -2.48 -60.27
N ALA A 16 35.56 -3.65 -60.79
CA ALA A 16 36.36 -4.73 -60.24
C ALA A 16 37.88 -4.50 -60.10
N ASN A 17 38.47 -5.37 -59.27
CA ASN A 17 39.82 -5.96 -59.25
C ASN A 17 41.06 -5.05 -59.34
N ASP A 18 41.93 -5.10 -58.32
CA ASP A 18 43.15 -5.92 -58.42
C ASP A 18 43.92 -6.06 -57.08
N SER A 19 44.34 -7.31 -56.82
CA SER A 19 45.65 -7.72 -56.28
C SER A 19 46.21 -7.20 -54.93
N ASN A 20 46.23 -8.15 -53.97
CA ASN A 20 47.39 -8.62 -53.20
C ASN A 20 48.00 -7.74 -52.07
N ILE A 21 48.00 -8.26 -50.83
CA ILE A 21 49.18 -8.58 -49.98
C ILE A 21 48.70 -8.93 -48.53
N ASN A 22 48.70 -10.24 -48.25
CA ASN A 22 49.34 -10.93 -47.12
C ASN A 22 49.28 -10.32 -45.69
N ALA A 23 48.66 -11.05 -44.74
CA ALA A 23 49.30 -11.54 -43.51
C ALA A 23 48.34 -12.36 -42.61
N SER A 24 48.72 -13.61 -42.36
CA SER A 24 48.53 -14.42 -41.14
C SER A 24 47.58 -13.88 -40.06
N SER A 25 46.62 -14.63 -39.54
CA SER A 25 46.84 -15.97 -38.99
C SER A 25 45.51 -16.62 -38.61
N GLU A 26 45.50 -17.92 -38.88
CA GLU A 26 44.56 -18.93 -38.46
C GLU A 26 44.46 -19.00 -36.92
N GLN A 27 43.26 -18.83 -36.35
CA GLN A 27 42.95 -19.41 -35.03
C GLN A 27 41.45 -19.65 -34.78
N VAL A 28 41.08 -20.91 -35.01
CA VAL A 28 40.26 -21.77 -34.13
C VAL A 28 38.91 -21.21 -33.65
N ARG A 29 37.86 -21.77 -34.27
CA ARG A 29 36.50 -21.86 -33.73
C ARG A 29 36.54 -22.33 -32.27
N LYS A 30 36.20 -21.43 -31.33
CA LYS A 30 35.74 -21.81 -29.98
C LYS A 30 34.26 -21.49 -29.84
N SER A 31 33.44 -22.48 -30.17
CA SER A 31 32.11 -22.63 -29.60
C SER A 31 32.25 -22.76 -28.08
N LYS A 32 32.00 -21.71 -27.30
CA LYS A 32 31.90 -21.81 -25.83
C LYS A 32 30.89 -20.84 -25.21
N SER A 33 29.76 -21.44 -24.82
CA SER A 33 28.88 -21.13 -23.68
C SER A 33 27.82 -20.03 -23.83
N ASN A 34 26.66 -20.43 -24.35
CA ASN A 34 25.36 -19.91 -23.93
C ASN A 34 24.98 -20.44 -22.52
N LYS A 35 25.81 -20.19 -21.50
CA LYS A 35 25.55 -20.68 -20.13
C LYS A 35 26.09 -19.77 -19.04
N SER A 36 25.65 -18.50 -19.00
CA SER A 36 25.89 -17.67 -17.80
C SER A 36 24.89 -16.54 -17.52
N LYS A 37 23.94 -16.23 -18.42
CA LYS A 37 22.91 -15.19 -18.14
C LYS A 37 21.75 -15.66 -17.24
N THR A 38 21.42 -16.95 -17.25
CA THR A 38 20.26 -17.50 -16.51
C THR A 38 20.45 -17.62 -15.00
N SER A 39 21.69 -17.65 -14.49
CA SER A 39 21.97 -17.87 -13.06
C SER A 39 21.98 -16.56 -12.25
N GLN A 40 22.43 -15.45 -12.85
CA GLN A 40 22.36 -14.13 -12.23
C GLN A 40 20.93 -13.59 -12.19
N ASP A 41 20.14 -13.78 -13.24
CA ASP A 41 18.72 -13.37 -13.27
C ASP A 41 17.88 -14.18 -12.27
N LYS A 42 18.15 -15.48 -12.11
CA LYS A 42 17.53 -16.29 -11.05
C LYS A 42 17.92 -15.80 -9.65
N LYS A 43 19.20 -15.50 -9.39
CA LYS A 43 19.64 -14.94 -8.10
C LYS A 43 19.07 -13.55 -7.82
N LYS A 44 18.93 -12.68 -8.83
CA LYS A 44 18.31 -11.35 -8.70
C LYS A 44 16.80 -11.46 -8.45
N LYS A 45 16.09 -12.34 -9.16
CA LYS A 45 14.66 -12.62 -8.96
C LYS A 45 14.39 -13.24 -7.58
N GLU A 46 15.26 -14.12 -7.13
CA GLU A 46 15.25 -14.75 -5.80
C GLU A 46 15.51 -13.71 -4.69
N LYS A 47 16.51 -12.82 -4.86
CA LYS A 47 16.80 -11.71 -3.94
C LYS A 47 15.64 -10.71 -3.87
N ASN A 48 15.04 -10.36 -5.01
CA ASN A 48 13.87 -9.49 -5.08
C ASN A 48 12.64 -10.12 -4.41
N ARG A 49 12.41 -11.43 -4.56
CA ARG A 49 11.36 -12.16 -3.83
C ARG A 49 11.57 -12.14 -2.32
N ARG A 50 12.79 -12.43 -1.85
CA ARG A 50 13.09 -12.39 -0.41
C ARG A 50 12.94 -11.00 0.17
N ASN A 51 13.35 -9.96 -0.56
CA ASN A 51 13.18 -8.57 -0.13
C ASN A 51 11.69 -8.17 -0.10
N TRP A 52 10.90 -8.62 -1.08
CA TRP A 52 9.46 -8.40 -1.10
C TRP A 52 8.75 -9.06 0.09
N ILE A 53 9.11 -10.30 0.42
CA ILE A 53 8.55 -11.05 1.55
C ILE A 53 8.88 -10.35 2.87
N LYS A 54 10.13 -9.93 3.08
CA LYS A 54 10.54 -9.23 4.32
C LYS A 54 9.76 -7.93 4.55
N VAL A 55 9.59 -7.13 3.50
CA VAL A 55 8.82 -5.88 3.63
C VAL A 55 7.32 -6.17 3.77
N TYR A 56 6.81 -7.25 3.17
CA TYR A 56 5.43 -7.67 3.36
C TYR A 56 5.17 -8.11 4.81
N THR A 57 6.03 -8.96 5.39
CA THR A 57 5.88 -9.41 6.79
C THR A 57 5.99 -8.25 7.77
N ALA A 58 6.98 -7.35 7.60
CA ALA A 58 7.12 -6.17 8.45
C ALA A 58 5.87 -5.27 8.41
N ASN A 59 5.26 -5.07 7.24
CA ASN A 59 4.03 -4.29 7.10
C ASN A 59 2.81 -4.99 7.72
N VAL A 60 2.75 -6.31 7.67
CA VAL A 60 1.70 -7.10 8.34
C VAL A 60 1.82 -6.95 9.85
N ASP A 61 3.04 -7.08 10.41
CA ASP A 61 3.28 -6.94 11.84
C ASP A 61 2.94 -5.53 12.34
N GLN A 62 3.28 -4.50 11.56
CA GLN A 62 2.90 -3.12 11.85
C GLN A 62 1.39 -2.90 11.81
N PHE A 63 0.68 -3.52 10.85
CA PHE A 63 -0.78 -3.41 10.78
C PHE A 63 -1.47 -4.13 11.94
N VAL A 64 -1.02 -5.32 12.31
CA VAL A 64 -1.52 -6.05 13.48
C VAL A 64 -1.29 -5.23 14.75
N THR A 65 -0.11 -4.64 14.88
CA THR A 65 0.24 -3.74 15.98
C THR A 65 -0.66 -2.52 16.03
N LEU A 66 -0.86 -1.83 14.89
CA LEU A 66 -1.77 -0.69 14.79
C LEU A 66 -3.19 -1.09 15.20
N LYS A 67 -3.73 -2.16 14.63
CA LYS A 67 -5.08 -2.65 14.93
C LYS A 67 -5.23 -2.94 16.43
N GLY A 68 -4.27 -3.63 17.04
CA GLY A 68 -4.28 -3.93 18.47
C GLY A 68 -4.29 -2.66 19.33
N ARG A 69 -3.39 -1.72 19.06
CA ARG A 69 -3.30 -0.44 19.80
C ARG A 69 -4.56 0.39 19.68
N ILE A 70 -5.06 0.60 18.46
CA ILE A 70 -6.30 1.36 18.23
C ILE A 70 -7.45 0.75 19.01
N ARG A 71 -7.59 -0.59 19.01
CA ARG A 71 -8.67 -1.27 19.72
C ARG A 71 -8.60 -1.04 21.23
N ALA A 72 -7.43 -1.29 21.83
CA ALA A 72 -7.24 -1.12 23.27
C ALA A 72 -7.51 0.32 23.70
N LEU A 73 -6.87 1.28 23.04
CA LEU A 73 -7.02 2.71 23.35
C LEU A 73 -8.45 3.19 23.12
N THR A 74 -9.14 2.75 22.07
CA THR A 74 -10.53 3.12 21.83
C THR A 74 -11.41 2.66 22.99
N LEU A 75 -11.25 1.43 23.48
CA LEU A 75 -12.06 0.92 24.60
C LEU A 75 -11.83 1.75 25.86
N GLU A 76 -10.58 2.08 26.19
CA GLU A 76 -10.26 2.95 27.32
C GLU A 76 -10.86 4.35 27.16
N ILE A 77 -10.68 4.97 25.99
CA ILE A 77 -11.19 6.33 25.72
C ILE A 77 -12.72 6.37 25.82
N VAL A 78 -13.41 5.41 25.22
CA VAL A 78 -14.88 5.38 25.19
C VAL A 78 -15.45 5.00 26.56
N LYS A 79 -14.73 4.19 27.35
CA LYS A 79 -15.07 3.91 28.75
C LYS A 79 -15.12 5.20 29.57
N ASP A 80 -14.10 6.05 29.43
CA ASP A 80 -13.97 7.31 30.17
C ASP A 80 -14.86 8.43 29.59
N THR A 81 -15.08 8.41 28.28
CA THR A 81 -15.80 9.46 27.54
C THR A 81 -16.80 8.79 26.59
N PRO A 82 -17.98 8.39 27.09
CA PRO A 82 -19.04 7.85 26.24
C PRO A 82 -19.53 8.91 25.25
N LEU A 83 -20.16 8.45 24.16
CA LEU A 83 -20.72 9.30 23.12
C LEU A 83 -19.69 10.22 22.43
N ILE A 84 -18.43 9.79 22.38
CA ILE A 84 -17.35 10.53 21.71
C ILE A 84 -17.52 10.49 20.18
N THR A 85 -17.25 11.60 19.49
CA THR A 85 -17.25 11.65 18.02
C THR A 85 -15.96 11.04 17.45
N PHE A 86 -15.96 10.73 16.14
CA PHE A 86 -14.74 10.25 15.48
C PHE A 86 -13.58 11.25 15.58
N SER A 87 -13.86 12.55 15.38
CA SER A 87 -12.83 13.59 15.40
C SER A 87 -12.17 13.71 16.78
N GLU A 88 -12.97 13.72 17.84
CA GLU A 88 -12.46 13.75 19.22
C GLU A 88 -11.68 12.48 19.56
N LEU A 89 -12.16 11.32 19.12
CA LEU A 89 -11.45 10.05 19.31
C LEU A 89 -10.07 10.08 18.64
N ILE A 90 -9.96 10.62 17.43
CA ILE A 90 -8.69 10.78 16.72
C ILE A 90 -7.72 11.65 17.49
N GLU A 91 -8.17 12.79 18.01
CA GLU A 91 -7.30 13.67 18.82
C GLU A 91 -6.81 12.95 20.08
N LYS A 92 -7.71 12.25 20.80
CA LYS A 92 -7.30 11.47 21.99
C LYS A 92 -6.34 10.34 21.65
N LEU A 93 -6.53 9.66 20.52
CA LEU A 93 -5.63 8.61 20.04
C LEU A 93 -4.23 9.16 19.73
N LYS A 94 -4.11 10.34 19.10
CA LYS A 94 -2.83 11.01 18.84
C LYS A 94 -2.09 11.37 20.12
N THR A 95 -2.80 11.76 21.17
CA THR A 95 -2.19 12.15 22.44
C THR A 95 -1.77 10.94 23.28
N ARG A 96 -2.55 9.84 23.26
CA ARG A 96 -2.30 8.69 24.14
C ARG A 96 -1.20 7.74 23.65
N ASP A 97 -0.90 7.69 22.35
CA ASP A 97 0.07 6.72 21.81
C ASP A 97 0.93 7.30 20.67
N GLU A 98 2.25 7.23 20.86
CA GLU A 98 3.22 7.78 19.90
C GLU A 98 3.19 7.05 18.55
N PHE A 99 3.02 5.73 18.54
CA PHE A 99 2.98 4.96 17.30
C PHE A 99 1.74 5.32 16.49
N VAL A 100 0.59 5.47 17.14
CA VAL A 100 -0.66 5.92 16.51
C VAL A 100 -0.53 7.35 15.99
N ARG A 101 0.10 8.26 16.77
CA ARG A 101 0.40 9.63 16.33
C ARG A 101 1.24 9.64 15.06
N LYS A 102 2.34 8.89 15.05
CA LYS A 102 3.25 8.76 13.89
C LYS A 102 2.56 8.13 12.68
N TYR A 103 1.66 7.17 12.92
CA TYR A 103 0.83 6.61 11.86
C TYR A 103 -0.07 7.69 11.26
N LEU A 104 -0.81 8.41 12.09
CA LEU A 104 -1.75 9.47 11.69
C LEU A 104 -1.07 10.68 11.02
N SER A 105 0.17 11.04 11.42
CA SER A 105 0.97 12.07 10.77
C SER A 105 1.56 11.63 9.42
N GLY A 106 1.49 10.34 9.11
CA GLY A 106 2.07 9.77 7.90
C GLY A 106 3.56 9.45 8.00
N GLU A 107 4.19 9.66 9.16
CA GLU A 107 5.56 9.22 9.43
C GLU A 107 5.70 7.69 9.36
N VAL A 108 4.65 6.95 9.74
CA VAL A 108 4.58 5.50 9.64
C VAL A 108 3.51 5.12 8.61
N GLN A 109 3.94 4.49 7.51
CA GLN A 109 3.06 4.17 6.38
C GLN A 109 2.75 2.67 6.33
N ILE A 110 1.51 2.31 6.68
CA ILE A 110 1.06 0.92 6.81
C ILE A 110 0.03 0.60 5.71
N SER A 111 0.41 0.68 4.43
CA SER A 111 -0.27 0.00 3.32
C SER A 111 0.54 0.12 2.02
N ARG A 112 0.33 -0.81 1.07
CA ARG A 112 0.87 -0.75 -0.32
C ARG A 112 -0.17 -0.48 -1.40
N ARG A 113 -1.47 -0.53 -1.08
CA ARG A 113 -2.55 -0.35 -2.07
C ARG A 113 -3.14 1.04 -1.90
N LYS A 114 -3.23 1.78 -3.02
CA LYS A 114 -3.83 3.12 -3.22
C LYS A 114 -4.00 3.95 -1.95
N ALA A 115 -3.24 5.05 -1.85
CA ALA A 115 -3.30 6.06 -0.78
C ALA A 115 -4.67 6.13 -0.08
N THR A 116 -4.84 5.27 0.92
CA THR A 116 -6.03 5.25 1.76
C THR A 116 -5.64 6.09 2.94
N SER A 117 -6.42 7.13 3.26
CA SER A 117 -6.05 7.98 4.39
C SER A 117 -5.93 7.15 5.66
N GLN A 118 -5.00 7.56 6.52
CA GLN A 118 -4.73 6.96 7.82
C GLN A 118 -6.04 6.85 8.63
N GLU A 119 -6.85 7.91 8.58
CA GLU A 119 -8.16 7.95 9.21
C GLU A 119 -9.14 6.93 8.62
N ILE A 120 -9.17 6.70 7.31
CA ILE A 120 -10.02 5.65 6.73
C ILE A 120 -9.63 4.27 7.27
N THR A 121 -8.34 4.02 7.50
CA THR A 121 -7.90 2.76 8.10
C THR A 121 -8.38 2.64 9.54
N ILE A 122 -8.31 3.72 10.33
CA ILE A 122 -8.85 3.74 11.70
C ILE A 122 -10.37 3.54 11.66
N ARG A 123 -11.11 4.21 10.78
CA ARG A 123 -12.55 4.01 10.60
C ARG A 123 -12.87 2.54 10.33
N LYS A 124 -12.12 1.86 9.45
CA LYS A 124 -12.29 0.43 9.18
C LYS A 124 -12.01 -0.45 10.41
N ILE A 125 -11.06 -0.07 11.25
CA ILE A 125 -10.79 -0.78 12.52
C ILE A 125 -12.00 -0.61 13.46
N LEU A 126 -12.53 0.61 13.60
CA LEU A 126 -13.71 0.91 14.40
C LEU A 126 -14.98 0.22 13.85
N ASP A 127 -15.13 0.15 12.53
CA ASP A 127 -16.19 -0.63 11.88
C ASP A 127 -16.10 -2.11 12.26
N GLY A 128 -14.90 -2.67 12.30
CA GLY A 128 -14.64 -4.03 12.75
C GLY A 128 -15.02 -4.20 14.23
N MET A 129 -14.60 -3.30 15.10
CA MET A 129 -14.97 -3.33 16.52
C MET A 129 -16.49 -3.27 16.73
N ALA A 130 -17.19 -2.43 15.97
CA ALA A 130 -18.64 -2.32 16.05
C ALA A 130 -19.35 -3.60 15.58
N LYS A 131 -18.86 -4.22 14.49
CA LYS A 131 -19.37 -5.51 14.00
C LYS A 131 -19.14 -6.65 14.99
N GLU A 132 -18.04 -6.59 15.74
CA GLU A 132 -17.72 -7.54 16.81
C GLU A 132 -18.48 -7.24 18.12
N GLY A 133 -19.30 -6.19 18.17
CA GLY A 133 -20.07 -5.82 19.35
C GLY A 133 -19.25 -5.21 20.49
N LEU A 134 -18.01 -4.78 20.24
CA LEU A 134 -17.14 -4.20 21.27
C LEU A 134 -17.43 -2.73 21.55
N ILE A 135 -17.96 -2.03 20.54
CA ILE A 135 -18.41 -0.64 20.64
C ILE A 135 -19.73 -0.50 19.89
N LEU A 136 -20.53 0.47 20.29
CA LEU A 136 -21.71 0.91 19.58
C LEU A 136 -21.37 2.13 18.73
N LYS A 137 -22.05 2.23 17.59
CA LYS A 137 -22.13 3.45 16.78
C LYS A 137 -23.53 3.99 16.87
N ILE A 138 -23.66 5.18 17.43
CA ILE A 138 -24.93 5.79 17.76
C ILE A 138 -25.06 7.07 16.94
N GLN A 139 -26.11 7.15 16.14
CA GLN A 139 -26.55 8.41 15.53
C GLN A 139 -27.61 9.01 16.44
N LEU A 140 -27.43 10.28 16.83
CA LEU A 140 -28.44 11.01 17.60
C LEU A 140 -29.40 11.71 16.64
N ASN A 141 -30.68 11.81 17.02
CA ASN A 141 -31.73 12.40 16.18
C ASN A 141 -31.39 13.81 15.68
N ASP A 142 -30.78 14.62 16.55
CA ASP A 142 -30.57 16.05 16.30
C ASP A 142 -29.11 16.38 15.91
N GLU A 143 -28.28 15.36 15.68
CA GLU A 143 -26.87 15.56 15.34
C GLU A 143 -26.46 14.81 14.07
N PRO A 144 -25.60 15.39 13.23
CA PRO A 144 -25.17 14.75 11.98
C PRO A 144 -24.04 13.74 12.18
N PHE A 145 -23.41 13.69 13.36
CA PHE A 145 -22.20 12.90 13.59
C PHE A 145 -22.47 11.60 14.34
N LEU A 146 -21.85 10.51 13.87
CA LEU A 146 -21.80 9.25 14.60
C LEU A 146 -20.96 9.41 15.87
N ARG A 147 -21.50 8.89 16.96
CA ARG A 147 -20.87 8.82 18.28
C ARG A 147 -20.59 7.39 18.67
N PHE A 148 -19.57 7.19 19.50
CA PHE A 148 -19.14 5.87 19.98
C PHE A 148 -19.41 5.73 21.46
N ALA A 149 -19.94 4.57 21.87
CA ALA A 149 -20.17 4.20 23.26
C ALA A 149 -19.85 2.71 23.45
N LEU A 150 -19.64 2.26 24.68
CA LEU A 150 -19.59 0.83 24.99
C LEU A 150 -21.02 0.27 25.10
N PRO A 151 -21.24 -1.02 24.75
CA PRO A 151 -22.55 -1.65 24.86
C PRO A 151 -23.17 -1.53 26.26
N GLU A 152 -22.38 -1.72 27.31
CA GLU A 152 -22.82 -1.64 28.71
C GLU A 152 -23.24 -0.23 29.14
N GLN A 153 -22.80 0.81 28.43
CA GLN A 153 -23.17 2.20 28.72
C GLN A 153 -24.56 2.54 28.18
N LEU A 154 -25.11 1.75 27.26
CA LEU A 154 -26.33 2.11 26.52
C LEU A 154 -27.53 2.35 27.44
N GLU A 155 -27.74 1.48 28.42
CA GLU A 155 -28.90 1.57 29.32
C GLU A 155 -28.80 2.80 30.23
N TYR A 156 -27.61 3.07 30.77
CA TYR A 156 -27.34 4.28 31.53
C TYR A 156 -27.58 5.53 30.67
N LEU A 157 -27.10 5.55 29.43
CA LEU A 157 -27.29 6.68 28.54
C LEU A 157 -28.77 6.92 28.20
N ARG A 158 -29.57 5.86 28.01
CA ARG A 158 -31.02 5.98 27.81
C ARG A 158 -31.72 6.58 29.02
N GLN A 159 -31.33 6.18 30.23
CA GLN A 159 -31.86 6.77 31.47
C GLN A 159 -31.52 8.26 31.61
N GLN A 160 -30.38 8.70 31.05
CA GLN A 160 -29.99 10.11 30.97
C GLN A 160 -30.68 10.88 29.83
N GLY A 161 -31.66 10.26 29.14
CA GLY A 161 -32.45 10.91 28.10
C GLY A 161 -31.86 10.83 26.69
N LEU A 162 -30.90 9.92 26.43
CA LEU A 162 -30.36 9.71 25.09
C LEU A 162 -31.45 9.29 24.11
N ARG A 163 -31.66 10.10 23.05
CA ARG A 163 -32.59 9.81 21.96
C ARG A 163 -31.82 9.39 20.71
N ILE A 164 -31.85 8.09 20.42
CA ILE A 164 -31.20 7.49 19.26
C ILE A 164 -32.15 7.62 18.05
N ALA A 165 -31.57 7.89 16.88
CA ALA A 165 -32.29 7.98 15.60
C ALA A 165 -32.69 6.60 15.03
#